data_AF-A0A953AZM9-F1
#
_entry.id   AF-A0A953AZM9-F1
#
_cell.length_a   1.000
_cell.length_b   1.000
_cell.length_c   1.000
_cell.angle_alpha   90.00
_cell.angle_beta   90.00
_cell.angle_gamma   90.00
#
_symmetry.space_group_name_H-M   'P 1'
#
loop_
_entity.id
_entity.type
_entity.pdbx_description
1 polymer ?
#
loop_
_entity_poly.entity_id
_entity_poly.type
_entity_poly.pdbx_seq_one_letter_code
_entity_poly.pdbx_strand_id
1 'polypeptide(L)'
;MPARLAQHLVARGLLSAQTIEDAQRRRATFGGTLDTVLLEMGAIAEAGMLQALADVSGLKPVNLADFEPNEEMARFVPANVAERLGAVPLSVDGDTLHVATSFPPNQRELEEVALLLGKKLEAWVAIETRIRDWIAVIYGTELPPRYQLLLQQLDPTRAPPPPPAPQPAPLKPIPVEEASLEDALTREMVEQIARAVAEEPILLEVRKKPKTPRPEPQMAAQMGGPAQPPKAPATWERDATVPIDLNKLQALARESARATGAPAPSAPASDSSAVPKIAPLVPPVPPPPPPPRPA
;
A
#
# COMPACT_ATOMS: atom_id res chain seq x y z
N MET A 1 6.45 4.17 14.85
CA MET A 1 7.14 5.17 15.70
C MET A 1 7.72 6.27 14.82
N PRO A 2 7.07 7.44 14.67
CA PRO A 2 7.57 8.56 13.85
C PRO A 2 8.90 9.14 14.37
N ALA A 3 9.20 8.91 15.66
CA ALA A 3 10.44 9.35 16.30
C ALA A 3 11.71 8.78 15.64
N ARG A 4 11.66 7.56 15.07
CA ARG A 4 12.84 6.94 14.45
C ARG A 4 13.23 7.64 13.15
N LEU A 5 12.25 8.02 12.34
CA LEU A 5 12.47 8.81 11.12
C LEU A 5 13.03 10.19 11.46
N ALA A 6 12.42 10.87 12.43
CA ALA A 6 12.89 12.16 12.92
C ALA A 6 14.35 12.13 13.39
N GLN A 7 14.71 11.14 14.22
CA GLN A 7 16.09 10.96 14.70
C GLN A 7 17.07 10.69 13.56
N HIS A 8 16.69 9.86 12.59
CA HIS A 8 17.53 9.55 11.43
C HIS A 8 17.82 10.79 10.59
N LEU A 9 16.80 11.62 10.33
CA LEU A 9 16.94 12.85 9.55
C LEU A 9 17.88 13.86 10.23
N VAL A 10 17.82 13.99 11.56
CA VAL A 10 18.73 14.84 12.34
C VAL A 10 20.15 14.25 12.36
N ALA A 11 20.27 12.94 12.59
CA ALA A 11 21.56 12.26 12.65
C ALA A 11 22.34 12.32 11.32
N ARG A 12 21.62 12.29 10.18
CA ARG A 12 22.18 12.49 8.84
C ARG A 12 22.50 13.94 8.51
N GLY A 13 22.14 14.90 9.37
CA GLY A 13 22.31 16.33 9.12
C GLY A 13 21.41 16.89 8.02
N LEU A 14 20.36 16.15 7.62
CA LEU A 14 19.43 16.59 6.57
C LEU A 14 18.48 17.67 7.07
N LEU A 15 18.10 17.61 8.35
CA LEU A 15 17.18 18.53 8.99
C LEU A 15 17.66 18.92 10.38
N SER A 16 17.35 20.15 10.79
CA SER A 16 17.60 20.60 12.16
C SER A 16 16.56 20.05 13.14
N ALA A 17 16.92 19.93 14.42
CA ALA A 17 15.97 19.54 15.47
C ALA A 17 14.78 20.51 15.55
N GLN A 18 15.01 21.81 15.34
CA GLN A 18 13.95 22.82 15.31
C GLN A 18 12.97 22.56 14.16
N THR A 19 13.46 22.23 12.96
CA THR A 19 12.60 21.91 11.81
C THR A 19 11.73 20.68 12.07
N ILE A 20 12.28 19.66 12.74
CA ILE A 20 11.53 18.47 13.15
C ILE A 20 10.46 18.82 14.18
N GLU A 21 10.77 19.64 15.18
CA GLU A 21 9.79 20.09 16.16
C GLU A 21 8.66 20.90 15.51
N ASP A 22 8.98 21.80 14.58
CA ASP A 22 8.01 22.56 13.79
C ASP A 22 7.09 21.62 13.00
N ALA A 23 7.67 20.62 12.33
CA ALA A 23 6.91 19.61 11.59
C ALA A 23 6.01 18.78 12.50
N GLN A 24 6.47 18.39 13.70
CA GLN A 24 5.64 17.68 14.67
C GLN A 24 4.47 18.52 15.17
N ARG A 25 4.68 19.83 15.42
CA ARG A 25 3.58 20.74 15.80
C ARG A 25 2.56 20.86 14.68
N ARG A 26 3.00 21.07 13.44
CA ARG A 26 2.10 21.10 12.27
C ARG A 26 1.34 19.78 12.10
N ARG A 27 2.02 18.64 12.24
CA ARG A 27 1.37 17.32 12.20
C ARG A 27 0.30 17.16 13.28
N ALA A 28 0.52 17.68 14.49
CA ALA A 28 -0.47 17.64 15.56
C ALA A 28 -1.72 18.48 15.22
N THR A 29 -1.56 19.56 14.46
CA THR A 29 -2.67 20.43 14.02
C THR A 29 -3.41 19.90 12.78
N PHE A 30 -2.67 19.47 11.75
CA PHE A 30 -3.22 19.11 10.44
C PHE A 30 -3.39 17.60 10.22
N GLY A 31 -2.82 16.77 11.10
CA GLY A 31 -2.77 15.32 10.94
C GLY A 31 -1.76 14.86 9.86
N GLY A 32 -1.92 13.62 9.42
CA GLY A 32 -1.05 12.98 8.41
C GLY A 32 0.23 12.38 8.99
N THR A 33 1.11 11.89 8.12
CA THR A 33 2.43 11.38 8.51
C THR A 33 3.48 12.49 8.59
N LEU A 34 4.66 12.16 9.14
CA LEU A 34 5.75 13.11 9.29
C LEU A 34 6.39 13.47 7.94
N ASP A 35 6.48 12.50 7.01
CA ASP A 35 6.99 12.71 5.66
C ASP A 35 6.14 13.71 4.88
N THR A 36 4.81 13.56 4.88
CA THR A 36 3.88 14.50 4.24
C THR A 36 4.11 15.93 4.71
N VAL A 37 4.19 16.15 6.04
CA VAL A 37 4.38 17.50 6.59
C VAL A 37 5.75 18.10 6.24
N LEU A 38 6.80 17.28 6.23
CA LEU A 38 8.15 17.73 5.89
C LEU A 38 8.28 18.13 4.41
N LEU A 39 7.58 17.42 3.53
CA LEU A 39 7.50 17.75 2.11
C LEU A 39 6.68 19.04 1.89
N GLU A 40 5.55 19.21 2.58
CA GLU A 40 4.75 20.45 2.53
C GLU A 40 5.52 21.68 3.02
N MET A 41 6.41 21.49 4.00
CA MET A 41 7.29 22.54 4.48
C MET A 41 8.39 22.92 3.50
N GLY A 42 8.61 22.13 2.43
CA GLY A 42 9.76 22.25 1.56
C GLY A 42 11.08 22.01 2.30
N ALA A 43 11.05 21.33 3.45
CA ALA A 43 12.22 21.15 4.30
C ALA A 43 13.22 20.14 3.72
N ILE A 44 12.72 19.22 2.88
CA ILE A 44 13.49 18.13 2.28
C ILE A 44 12.90 17.78 0.92
N ALA A 45 13.76 17.43 -0.05
CA ALA A 45 13.34 16.97 -1.36
C ALA A 45 12.77 15.54 -1.32
N GLU A 46 11.88 15.22 -2.26
CA GLU A 46 11.23 13.91 -2.37
C GLU A 46 12.22 12.74 -2.38
N ALA A 47 13.26 12.82 -3.23
CA ALA A 47 14.29 11.78 -3.31
C ALA A 47 15.03 11.58 -1.98
N GLY A 48 15.32 12.66 -1.26
CA GLY A 48 15.97 12.60 0.05
C GLY A 48 15.07 11.99 1.12
N MET A 49 13.77 12.29 1.08
CA MET A 49 12.78 11.67 1.95
C MET A 49 12.68 10.16 1.69
N LEU A 50 12.56 9.75 0.42
CA LEU A 50 12.44 8.34 0.03
C LEU A 50 13.64 7.51 0.52
N GLN A 51 14.86 8.04 0.40
CA GLN A 51 16.06 7.37 0.91
C GLN A 51 16.07 7.28 2.44
N ALA A 52 15.67 8.35 3.14
CA ALA A 52 15.56 8.32 4.60
C ALA A 52 14.51 7.29 5.08
N LEU A 53 13.40 7.14 4.35
CA LEU A 53 12.39 6.12 4.62
C LEU A 53 12.95 4.70 4.41
N ALA A 54 13.72 4.46 3.36
CA ALA A 54 14.39 3.17 3.10
C ALA A 54 15.36 2.80 4.23
N ASP A 55 16.23 3.73 4.62
CA ASP A 55 17.18 3.51 5.71
C ASP A 55 16.51 3.13 7.04
N VAL A 56 15.40 3.80 7.36
CA VAL A 56 14.72 3.61 8.65
C VAL A 56 13.83 2.37 8.66
N SER A 57 13.21 2.05 7.52
CA SER A 57 12.34 0.87 7.36
C SER A 57 13.10 -0.42 7.10
N GLY A 58 14.30 -0.34 6.52
CA GLY A 58 15.03 -1.50 6.00
C GLY A 58 14.43 -2.09 4.70
N LEU A 59 13.44 -1.41 4.11
CA LEU A 59 12.80 -1.82 2.86
C LEU A 59 13.46 -1.16 1.65
N LYS A 60 13.30 -1.78 0.48
CA LYS A 60 13.76 -1.20 -0.79
C LYS A 60 12.93 0.04 -1.13
N PRO A 61 13.54 1.18 -1.51
CA PRO A 61 12.79 2.33 -1.97
C PRO A 61 12.20 2.09 -3.36
N VAL A 62 10.99 2.56 -3.60
CA VAL A 62 10.39 2.66 -4.94
C VAL A 62 9.93 4.09 -5.19
N ASN A 63 10.35 4.66 -6.33
CA ASN A 63 9.86 5.96 -6.76
C ASN A 63 8.60 5.79 -7.62
N LEU A 64 7.44 5.98 -7.00
CA LEU A 64 6.15 5.84 -7.67
C LEU A 64 5.87 6.92 -8.73
N ALA A 65 6.69 7.97 -8.82
CA ALA A 65 6.57 8.97 -9.88
C ALA A 65 7.05 8.45 -11.25
N ASP A 66 7.92 7.43 -11.26
CA ASP A 66 8.51 6.88 -12.49
C ASP A 66 7.63 5.78 -13.13
N PHE A 67 6.52 5.42 -12.49
CA PHE A 67 5.63 4.34 -12.91
C PHE A 67 4.19 4.82 -13.01
N GLU A 68 3.40 4.09 -13.79
CA GLU A 68 1.95 4.30 -13.89
C GLU A 68 1.19 3.25 -13.08
N PRO A 69 0.15 3.65 -12.34
CA PRO A 69 -0.70 2.72 -11.60
C PRO A 69 -1.46 1.79 -12.56
N ASN A 70 -1.48 0.49 -12.26
CA ASN A 70 -2.28 -0.48 -13.00
C ASN A 70 -3.57 -0.81 -12.25
N GLU A 71 -4.71 -0.39 -12.81
CA GLU A 71 -6.05 -0.63 -12.25
C GLU A 71 -6.39 -2.12 -12.10
N GLU A 72 -5.80 -3.01 -12.92
CA GLU A 72 -6.03 -4.46 -12.82
C GLU A 72 -5.56 -5.03 -11.47
N MET A 73 -4.64 -4.34 -10.79
CA MET A 73 -4.13 -4.73 -9.48
C MET A 73 -5.19 -4.64 -8.37
N ALA A 74 -6.28 -3.89 -8.59
CA ALA A 74 -7.42 -3.82 -7.67
C ALA A 74 -8.07 -5.19 -7.41
N ARG A 75 -7.87 -6.17 -8.30
CA ARG A 75 -8.36 -7.55 -8.13
C ARG A 75 -7.63 -8.33 -7.04
N PHE A 76 -6.39 -7.97 -6.73
CA PHE A 76 -5.57 -8.65 -5.72
C PHE A 76 -5.74 -8.02 -4.34
N VAL A 77 -5.77 -6.69 -4.28
CA VAL A 77 -5.94 -5.97 -3.02
C VAL A 77 -7.16 -5.06 -3.16
N PRO A 78 -8.23 -5.26 -2.38
CA PRO A 78 -9.40 -4.39 -2.43
C PRO A 78 -9.10 -3.04 -1.77
N ALA A 79 -9.84 -1.99 -2.17
CA ALA A 79 -9.61 -0.60 -1.74
C ALA A 79 -9.58 -0.42 -0.22
N ASN A 80 -10.48 -1.09 0.50
CA ASN A 80 -10.56 -1.03 1.97
C ASN A 80 -9.30 -1.57 2.65
N VAL A 81 -8.65 -2.58 2.07
CA VAL A 81 -7.41 -3.15 2.58
C VAL A 81 -6.23 -2.23 2.22
N ALA A 82 -6.19 -1.71 0.99
CA ALA A 82 -5.14 -0.79 0.54
C ALA A 82 -5.10 0.50 1.39
N GLU A 83 -6.27 1.11 1.64
CA GLU A 83 -6.40 2.31 2.48
C GLU A 83 -6.03 2.04 3.94
N ARG A 84 -6.47 0.91 4.50
CA ARG A 84 -6.19 0.56 5.90
C ARG A 84 -4.70 0.30 6.12
N LEU A 85 -4.07 -0.44 5.20
CA LEU A 85 -2.65 -0.75 5.25
C LEU A 85 -1.76 0.45 4.90
N GLY A 86 -2.31 1.46 4.21
CA GLY A 86 -1.51 2.49 3.56
C GLY A 86 -0.52 1.87 2.57
N ALA A 87 -1.02 0.95 1.74
CA ALA A 87 -0.22 0.15 0.82
C ALA A 87 -0.95 -0.11 -0.49
N VAL A 88 -0.20 -0.15 -1.60
CA VAL A 88 -0.74 -0.30 -2.95
C VAL A 88 -0.02 -1.43 -3.71
N PRO A 89 -0.76 -2.33 -4.38
CA PRO A 89 -0.15 -3.36 -5.21
C PRO A 89 0.52 -2.74 -6.45
N LEU A 90 1.73 -3.19 -6.76
CA LEU A 90 2.51 -2.73 -7.92
C LEU A 90 2.42 -3.73 -9.08
N SER A 91 2.77 -4.98 -8.79
CA SER A 91 2.84 -6.04 -9.78
C SER A 91 2.80 -7.41 -9.12
N VAL A 92 2.48 -8.44 -9.91
CA VAL A 92 2.53 -9.84 -9.50
C VAL A 92 3.55 -10.56 -10.38
N ASP A 93 4.54 -11.18 -9.75
CA ASP A 93 5.50 -12.06 -10.41
C ASP A 93 5.37 -13.48 -9.86
N GLY A 94 4.67 -14.34 -10.62
CA GLY A 94 4.34 -15.71 -10.24
C GLY A 94 3.53 -15.78 -8.94
N ASP A 95 4.20 -16.18 -7.85
CA ASP A 95 3.63 -16.32 -6.51
C ASP A 95 3.96 -15.14 -5.58
N THR A 96 4.65 -14.12 -6.09
CA THR A 96 5.06 -12.94 -5.31
C THR A 96 4.24 -11.73 -5.73
N LEU A 97 3.58 -11.09 -4.77
CA LEU A 97 2.92 -9.79 -4.94
C LEU A 97 3.85 -8.69 -4.42
N HIS A 98 4.25 -7.79 -5.31
CA HIS A 98 5.01 -6.60 -4.97
C HIS A 98 4.06 -5.49 -4.53
N VAL A 99 4.33 -4.89 -3.38
CA VAL A 99 3.47 -3.86 -2.77
C VAL A 99 4.33 -2.67 -2.35
N ALA A 100 3.90 -1.46 -2.70
CA ALA A 100 4.45 -0.23 -2.12
C ALA A 100 3.69 0.12 -0.85
N THR A 101 4.39 0.44 0.24
CA THR A 101 3.78 0.76 1.54
C THR A 101 4.40 2.02 2.13
N SER A 102 3.57 2.73 2.89
CA SER A 102 3.96 3.96 3.60
C SER A 102 4.66 3.60 4.91
N PHE A 103 5.48 4.51 5.41
CA PHE A 103 6.14 4.33 6.68
C PHE A 103 5.32 4.94 7.83
N PRO A 104 5.17 4.25 8.99
CA PRO A 104 5.68 2.93 9.31
C PRO A 104 4.79 1.78 8.78
N PRO A 105 5.39 0.74 8.15
CA PRO A 105 4.60 -0.39 7.65
C PRO A 105 4.03 -1.22 8.80
N ASN A 106 2.76 -1.60 8.71
CA ASN A 106 2.17 -2.56 9.65
C ASN A 106 2.48 -3.98 9.20
N GLN A 107 3.64 -4.49 9.61
CA GLN A 107 4.13 -5.80 9.19
C GLN A 107 3.14 -6.94 9.48
N ARG A 108 2.42 -6.89 10.60
CA ARG A 108 1.43 -7.92 10.96
C ARG A 108 0.28 -7.97 9.96
N GLU A 109 -0.29 -6.82 9.62
CA GLU A 109 -1.39 -6.79 8.66
C GLU A 109 -0.91 -7.15 7.23
N LEU A 110 0.32 -6.78 6.86
CA LEU A 110 0.92 -7.21 5.59
C LEU A 110 1.08 -8.74 5.53
N GLU A 111 1.53 -9.37 6.61
CA GLU A 111 1.65 -10.83 6.72
C GLU A 111 0.27 -11.53 6.67
N GLU A 112 -0.73 -10.97 7.34
CA GLU A 112 -2.11 -11.48 7.29
C GLU A 112 -2.68 -11.41 5.87
N VAL A 113 -2.49 -10.30 5.16
CA VAL A 113 -2.93 -10.15 3.77
C VAL A 113 -2.20 -11.11 2.85
N ALA A 114 -0.89 -11.30 3.02
CA ALA A 114 -0.13 -12.29 2.27
C ALA A 114 -0.71 -13.71 2.44
N LEU A 115 -1.04 -14.08 3.68
CA LEU A 115 -1.64 -15.39 4.00
C LEU A 115 -3.03 -15.55 3.37
N LEU A 116 -3.88 -14.52 3.45
CA LEU A 116 -5.23 -14.55 2.87
C LEU A 116 -5.21 -14.67 1.34
N LEU A 117 -4.24 -14.03 0.69
CA LEU A 117 -4.07 -14.10 -0.75
C LEU A 117 -3.38 -15.39 -1.21
N GLY A 118 -2.80 -16.16 -0.28
CA GLY A 118 -2.00 -17.35 -0.59
C GLY A 118 -0.76 -17.04 -1.41
N LYS A 119 -0.21 -15.82 -1.26
CA LYS A 119 0.94 -15.31 -2.03
C LYS A 119 2.01 -14.78 -1.10
N LYS A 120 3.26 -14.79 -1.56
CA LYS A 120 4.35 -14.07 -0.87
C LYS A 120 4.22 -12.59 -1.13
N LEU A 121 4.43 -11.77 -0.10
CA LEU A 121 4.37 -10.32 -0.22
C LEU A 121 5.79 -9.74 -0.09
N GLU A 122 6.22 -8.99 -1.10
CA GLU A 122 7.46 -8.21 -1.04
C GLU A 122 7.11 -6.72 -0.94
N ALA A 123 7.37 -6.13 0.23
CA ALA A 123 7.06 -4.73 0.52
C ALA A 123 8.22 -3.81 0.15
N TRP A 124 7.89 -2.72 -0.54
CA TRP A 124 8.78 -1.64 -0.93
C TRP A 124 8.29 -0.37 -0.26
N VAL A 125 9.19 0.53 0.12
CA VAL A 125 8.79 1.79 0.78
C VAL A 125 8.60 2.89 -0.26
N ALA A 126 7.52 3.64 -0.11
CA ALA A 126 7.26 4.86 -0.84
C ALA A 126 6.72 5.95 0.09
N ILE A 127 6.70 7.19 -0.39
CA ILE A 127 6.15 8.32 0.38
C ILE A 127 4.63 8.23 0.45
N GLU A 128 4.04 8.67 1.58
CA GLU A 128 2.59 8.57 1.80
C GLU A 128 1.80 9.24 0.68
N THR A 129 2.21 10.44 0.26
CA THR A 129 1.54 11.24 -0.76
C THR A 129 1.37 10.49 -2.08
N ARG A 130 2.38 9.72 -2.50
CA ARG A 130 2.33 8.95 -3.76
C ARG A 130 1.49 7.69 -3.63
N ILE A 131 1.51 7.07 -2.47
CA ILE A 131 0.66 5.90 -2.20
C ILE A 131 -0.81 6.31 -2.21
N ARG A 132 -1.14 7.44 -1.56
CA ARG A 132 -2.49 8.02 -1.57
C ARG A 132 -2.97 8.31 -2.99
N ASP A 133 -2.10 8.89 -3.81
CA ASP A 133 -2.37 9.16 -5.24
C ASP A 133 -2.66 7.86 -6.01
N TRP A 134 -1.81 6.85 -5.85
CA TRP A 134 -2.00 5.57 -6.52
C TRP A 134 -3.28 4.84 -6.08
N ILE A 135 -3.61 4.89 -4.79
CA ILE A 135 -4.88 4.35 -4.29
C ILE A 135 -6.07 5.09 -4.93
N ALA A 136 -6.01 6.43 -4.99
CA ALA A 136 -7.04 7.23 -5.65
C ALA A 136 -7.24 6.85 -7.13
N VAL A 137 -6.14 6.65 -7.87
CA VAL A 137 -6.21 6.26 -9.29
C VAL A 137 -6.71 4.83 -9.47
N ILE A 138 -6.13 3.84 -8.76
CA ILE A 138 -6.45 2.41 -8.95
C ILE A 138 -7.89 2.09 -8.55
N TYR A 139 -8.40 2.72 -7.50
CA TYR A 139 -9.71 2.42 -6.95
C TYR A 139 -10.77 3.48 -7.29
N GLY A 140 -10.41 4.52 -8.03
CA GLY A 140 -11.30 5.62 -8.38
C GLY A 140 -11.81 6.39 -7.15
N THR A 141 -11.02 6.48 -6.09
CA THR A 141 -11.38 7.21 -4.86
C THR A 141 -10.93 8.66 -4.93
N GLU A 142 -11.56 9.52 -4.14
CA GLU A 142 -11.18 10.93 -4.09
C GLU A 142 -9.89 11.13 -3.28
N LEU A 143 -8.87 11.70 -3.91
CA LEU A 143 -7.66 12.13 -3.22
C LEU A 143 -7.96 13.39 -2.39
N PRO A 144 -7.65 13.44 -1.08
CA PRO A 144 -7.90 14.64 -0.28
C PRO A 144 -7.17 15.88 -0.83
N PRO A 145 -7.77 17.09 -0.76
CA PRO A 145 -7.20 18.31 -1.36
C PRO A 145 -5.77 18.63 -0.91
N ARG A 146 -5.43 18.29 0.34
CA ARG A 146 -4.08 18.46 0.89
C ARG A 146 -3.01 17.71 0.08
N TYR A 147 -3.27 16.44 -0.25
CA TYR A 147 -2.34 15.64 -1.04
C TYR A 147 -2.30 16.07 -2.51
N GLN A 148 -3.44 16.50 -3.07
CA GLN A 148 -3.48 17.06 -4.43
C GLN A 148 -2.56 18.28 -4.56
N LEU A 149 -2.64 19.22 -3.60
CA LEU A 149 -1.80 20.41 -3.59
C LEU A 149 -0.32 20.05 -3.45
N LEU A 150 0.00 19.10 -2.58
CA LEU A 150 1.38 18.65 -2.42
C LEU A 150 1.93 17.99 -3.70
N LEU A 151 1.15 17.15 -4.38
CA LEU A 151 1.57 16.55 -5.65
C LEU A 151 1.82 17.60 -6.73
N GLN A 152 1.01 18.65 -6.81
CA GLN A 152 1.24 19.77 -7.74
C GLN A 152 2.54 20.52 -7.43
N GLN A 153 2.94 20.59 -6.16
CA GLN A 153 4.21 21.18 -5.75
C GLN A 153 5.41 20.29 -6.08
N LEU A 154 5.26 18.97 -5.93
CA LEU A 154 6.32 17.99 -6.21
C LEU A 154 6.54 17.78 -7.72
N ASP A 155 5.45 17.71 -8.50
CA ASP A 155 5.48 17.54 -9.96
C ASP A 155 4.68 18.65 -10.67
N PRO A 156 5.24 19.85 -10.87
CA PRO A 156 4.52 20.94 -11.54
C PRO A 156 4.19 20.67 -13.02
N THR A 157 4.81 19.64 -13.64
CA THR A 157 4.58 19.22 -15.03
C THR A 157 3.59 18.06 -15.17
N ARG A 158 3.27 17.36 -14.09
CA ARG A 158 2.28 16.27 -14.13
C ARG A 158 0.90 16.91 -14.22
N ALA A 159 0.18 16.65 -15.31
CA ALA A 159 -1.19 17.12 -15.46
C ALA A 159 -1.98 16.71 -14.20
N PRO A 160 -2.80 17.60 -13.61
CA PRO A 160 -3.67 17.21 -12.52
C PRO A 160 -4.47 15.98 -12.98
N PRO A 161 -4.68 14.97 -12.11
CA PRO A 161 -5.58 13.88 -12.45
C PRO A 161 -6.88 14.51 -12.98
N PRO A 162 -7.47 13.97 -14.06
CA PRO A 162 -8.72 14.50 -14.56
C PRO A 162 -9.64 14.66 -13.35
N PRO A 163 -10.29 15.83 -13.17
CA PRO A 163 -11.22 16.00 -12.06
C PRO A 163 -12.14 14.77 -12.08
N PRO A 164 -12.45 14.17 -10.90
CA PRO A 164 -13.36 13.03 -10.86
C PRO A 164 -14.52 13.40 -11.75
N ALA A 165 -14.74 12.58 -12.80
CA ALA A 165 -15.83 12.81 -13.75
C ALA A 165 -17.03 13.20 -12.90
N PRO A 166 -17.68 14.35 -13.14
CA PRO A 166 -18.64 14.93 -12.22
C PRO A 166 -19.48 13.78 -11.71
N GLN A 167 -19.33 13.45 -10.41
CA GLN A 167 -20.17 12.45 -9.79
C GLN A 167 -21.56 12.80 -10.29
N PRO A 168 -22.31 11.89 -10.95
CA PRO A 168 -23.64 12.22 -11.43
C PRO A 168 -24.32 12.88 -10.23
N ALA A 169 -24.59 14.19 -10.37
CA ALA A 169 -25.01 15.04 -9.26
C ALA A 169 -26.00 14.23 -8.46
N PRO A 170 -25.86 14.11 -7.12
CA PRO A 170 -26.64 13.15 -6.31
C PRO A 170 -28.02 13.18 -6.89
N LEU A 171 -28.39 12.08 -7.56
CA LEU A 171 -29.56 12.07 -8.42
C LEU A 171 -30.62 12.73 -7.57
N LYS A 172 -31.11 13.91 -7.98
CA LYS A 172 -32.32 14.46 -7.38
C LYS A 172 -33.20 13.23 -7.29
N PRO A 173 -33.69 12.83 -6.09
CA PRO A 173 -34.47 11.62 -5.97
C PRO A 173 -35.42 11.67 -7.14
N ILE A 174 -35.28 10.70 -8.05
CA ILE A 174 -36.15 10.59 -9.20
C ILE A 174 -37.52 10.80 -8.54
N PRO A 175 -38.32 11.80 -8.94
CA PRO A 175 -39.72 11.72 -8.63
C PRO A 175 -40.11 10.40 -9.29
N VAL A 176 -40.09 9.33 -8.50
CA VAL A 176 -41.14 8.37 -8.60
C VAL A 176 -42.36 9.27 -8.59
N GLU A 177 -42.93 9.46 -9.77
CA GLU A 177 -44.38 9.52 -9.86
C GLU A 177 -44.87 8.23 -9.20
N GLU A 178 -44.79 8.20 -7.87
CA GLU A 178 -45.88 7.76 -7.03
C GLU A 178 -47.01 8.67 -7.49
N ALA A 179 -47.65 8.23 -8.58
CA ALA A 179 -49.02 8.57 -8.85
C ALA A 179 -49.72 8.33 -7.52
N SER A 180 -49.95 9.42 -6.82
CA SER A 180 -50.85 9.54 -5.70
C SER A 180 -52.16 8.90 -6.13
N LEU A 181 -52.28 7.62 -5.82
CA LEU A 181 -53.49 6.81 -5.91
C LEU A 181 -53.90 6.34 -4.50
N GLU A 182 -53.34 6.98 -3.47
CA GLU A 182 -53.63 6.67 -2.07
C GLU A 182 -54.52 7.74 -1.40
N ASP A 183 -54.82 8.84 -2.08
CA ASP A 183 -55.69 9.92 -1.59
C ASP A 183 -57.17 9.81 -2.03
N ALA A 184 -57.61 8.61 -2.44
CA ALA A 184 -59.01 8.38 -2.82
C ALA A 184 -59.67 7.19 -2.11
N LEU A 185 -59.15 6.74 -0.97
CA LEU A 185 -59.88 5.81 -0.09
C LEU A 185 -60.66 6.62 0.95
N THR A 186 -61.83 7.10 0.54
CA THR A 186 -62.81 7.71 1.43
C THR A 186 -63.10 6.80 2.63
N ARG A 187 -63.29 7.42 3.80
CA ARG A 187 -63.67 6.81 5.10
C ARG A 187 -64.74 5.71 4.99
N GLU A 188 -65.58 5.78 3.97
CA GLU A 188 -66.69 4.87 3.68
C GLU A 188 -66.24 3.44 3.30
N MET A 189 -65.09 3.29 2.61
CA MET A 189 -64.59 1.96 2.21
C MET A 189 -63.97 1.20 3.39
N VAL A 190 -63.32 1.92 4.32
CA VAL A 190 -62.74 1.33 5.55
C VAL A 190 -63.85 0.83 6.49
N GLU A 191 -64.99 1.52 6.56
CA GLU A 191 -66.14 1.06 7.34
C GLU A 191 -66.81 -0.19 6.75
N GLN A 192 -66.81 -0.37 5.43
CA GLN A 192 -67.35 -1.58 4.81
C GLN A 192 -66.49 -2.82 5.09
N ILE A 193 -65.16 -2.70 5.08
CA ILE A 193 -64.26 -3.82 5.37
C ILE A 193 -64.34 -4.20 6.86
N ALA A 194 -64.43 -3.21 7.76
CA ALA A 194 -64.58 -3.48 9.20
C ALA A 194 -65.90 -4.23 9.53
N ARG A 195 -66.96 -4.01 8.74
CA ARG A 195 -68.25 -4.68 8.92
C ARG A 195 -68.28 -6.10 8.36
N ALA A 196 -67.39 -6.44 7.42
CA ALA A 196 -67.31 -7.75 6.78
C ALA A 196 -66.45 -8.78 7.56
N VAL A 197 -65.77 -8.37 8.64
CA VAL A 197 -64.92 -9.26 9.48
C VAL A 197 -65.65 -9.72 10.76
N ALA A 198 -66.96 -9.47 10.88
CA ALA A 198 -67.77 -9.87 12.03
C ALA A 198 -68.41 -11.29 11.91
N GLU A 199 -68.26 -11.98 10.79
CA GLU A 199 -68.77 -13.35 10.63
C GLU A 199 -67.70 -14.23 9.98
N GLU A 200 -66.86 -14.88 10.80
CA GLU A 200 -66.57 -16.32 10.75
C GLU A 200 -65.34 -16.66 11.63
N PRO A 201 -65.44 -17.62 12.58
CA PRO A 201 -64.39 -17.89 13.57
C PRO A 201 -63.31 -18.85 13.06
N ILE A 202 -62.03 -18.51 13.25
CA ILE A 202 -60.91 -19.43 13.06
C ILE A 202 -60.58 -20.15 14.39
N LEU A 203 -60.62 -21.48 14.33
CA LEU A 203 -60.34 -22.43 15.40
C LEU A 203 -58.83 -22.52 15.69
N LEU A 204 -58.41 -22.17 16.91
CA LEU A 204 -57.03 -22.35 17.41
C LEU A 204 -56.96 -23.61 18.30
N GLU A 205 -56.42 -24.71 17.77
CA GLU A 205 -56.09 -25.90 18.57
C GLU A 205 -54.78 -25.70 19.33
N VAL A 206 -54.92 -25.51 20.65
CA VAL A 206 -53.85 -25.45 21.64
C VAL A 206 -53.37 -26.86 21.96
N ARG A 207 -52.18 -27.26 21.48
CA ARG A 207 -51.46 -28.43 22.02
C ARG A 207 -50.51 -27.99 23.15
N LYS A 208 -50.81 -28.47 24.36
CA LYS A 208 -50.03 -28.28 25.60
C LYS A 208 -49.25 -29.56 25.96
N LYS A 209 -48.07 -29.32 26.57
CA LYS A 209 -47.30 -30.11 27.57
C LYS A 209 -46.44 -31.29 27.06
N PRO A 210 -45.46 -31.82 27.84
CA PRO A 210 -44.96 -31.41 29.18
C PRO A 210 -43.41 -31.39 29.36
N LYS A 211 -42.99 -30.81 30.52
CA LYS A 211 -41.71 -31.02 31.22
C LYS A 211 -41.54 -32.48 31.67
N THR A 212 -40.32 -33.02 31.61
CA THR A 212 -39.85 -34.07 32.54
C THR A 212 -38.33 -33.99 32.75
N PRO A 213 -37.82 -34.53 33.89
CA PRO A 213 -36.62 -34.04 34.58
C PRO A 213 -35.39 -34.96 34.40
N ARG A 214 -34.21 -34.42 34.71
CA ARG A 214 -32.94 -35.16 34.80
C ARG A 214 -32.74 -35.66 36.24
N PRO A 215 -32.44 -36.95 36.48
CA PRO A 215 -31.95 -37.42 37.77
C PRO A 215 -30.40 -37.46 37.80
N GLU A 216 -29.84 -37.07 38.95
CA GLU A 216 -28.45 -37.29 39.41
C GLU A 216 -28.38 -38.62 40.22
N PRO A 217 -27.31 -38.97 40.97
CA PRO A 217 -25.83 -38.97 40.77
C PRO A 217 -25.21 -40.36 41.09
N GLN A 218 -23.88 -40.54 41.00
CA GLN A 218 -23.08 -41.19 42.07
C GLN A 218 -21.55 -41.05 41.91
N MET A 219 -20.91 -40.82 43.06
CA MET A 219 -19.48 -40.57 43.33
C MET A 219 -18.63 -41.85 43.30
N ALA A 220 -17.34 -41.75 42.97
CA ALA A 220 -16.21 -41.82 43.93
C ALA A 220 -14.86 -42.18 43.27
N ALA A 221 -13.83 -41.40 43.65
CA ALA A 221 -12.42 -41.80 43.83
C ALA A 221 -11.59 -42.22 42.58
N GLN A 222 -10.30 -41.92 42.41
CA GLN A 222 -9.27 -41.24 43.20
C GLN A 222 -8.00 -41.15 42.30
N MET A 223 -7.15 -40.14 42.55
CA MET A 223 -5.67 -40.14 42.44
C MET A 223 -4.95 -40.08 41.06
N GLY A 224 -4.35 -38.92 40.77
CA GLY A 224 -2.88 -38.76 40.73
C GLY A 224 -2.09 -38.90 39.40
N GLY A 225 -1.48 -37.78 38.96
CA GLY A 225 -0.17 -37.77 38.28
C GLY A 225 -0.14 -37.44 36.77
N PRO A 226 0.78 -36.59 36.27
CA PRO A 226 0.74 -36.04 34.91
C PRO A 226 1.41 -36.98 33.90
N ALA A 227 0.73 -37.29 32.80
CA ALA A 227 1.31 -38.03 31.68
C ALA A 227 1.67 -37.08 30.53
N GLN A 228 2.96 -37.06 30.19
CA GLN A 228 3.57 -36.38 29.04
C GLN A 228 2.87 -36.74 27.72
N PRO A 229 2.76 -35.81 26.75
CA PRO A 229 2.51 -36.20 25.37
C PRO A 229 3.75 -36.92 24.78
N PRO A 230 3.54 -37.97 23.95
CA PRO A 230 4.62 -38.81 23.46
C PRO A 230 5.51 -38.09 22.44
N LYS A 231 6.83 -38.28 22.61
CA LYS A 231 7.84 -38.05 21.56
C LYS A 231 7.62 -39.05 20.41
N ALA A 232 7.65 -38.55 19.18
CA ALA A 232 7.87 -39.34 17.98
C ALA A 232 9.03 -38.73 17.16
N PRO A 233 9.75 -39.54 16.37
CA PRO A 233 11.20 -39.40 16.20
C PRO A 233 11.67 -38.76 14.87
N ALA A 234 12.90 -38.27 14.96
CA ALA A 234 13.99 -38.35 13.98
C ALA A 234 13.79 -37.77 12.56
N THR A 235 14.49 -36.65 12.32
CA THR A 235 15.61 -36.51 11.36
C THR A 235 15.19 -36.13 9.94
N TRP A 236 15.32 -34.84 9.64
CA TRP A 236 15.71 -34.42 8.31
C TRP A 236 17.05 -33.70 8.45
N GLU A 237 18.08 -34.32 7.89
CA GLU A 237 19.43 -33.79 7.78
C GLU A 237 19.40 -32.41 7.10
N ARG A 238 20.12 -31.46 7.71
CA ARG A 238 20.53 -30.22 7.05
C ARG A 238 21.71 -30.56 6.14
N ASP A 239 21.45 -30.72 4.85
CA ASP A 239 22.54 -30.72 3.87
C ASP A 239 22.71 -29.31 3.30
N ALA A 240 23.93 -28.80 3.52
CA ALA A 240 24.66 -27.73 2.88
C ALA A 240 23.90 -26.65 2.08
N THR A 241 24.03 -25.41 2.59
CA THR A 241 24.00 -24.17 1.81
C THR A 241 24.91 -24.28 0.59
N VAL A 242 24.31 -24.32 -0.61
CA VAL A 242 25.02 -23.98 -1.84
C VAL A 242 24.79 -22.47 -2.08
N PRO A 243 25.84 -21.63 -2.08
CA PRO A 243 25.69 -20.22 -2.41
C PRO A 243 25.25 -20.08 -3.87
N ILE A 244 24.22 -19.28 -4.11
CA ILE A 244 23.71 -18.96 -5.45
C ILE A 244 24.77 -18.13 -6.16
N ASP A 245 25.44 -18.73 -7.15
CA ASP A 245 26.48 -18.07 -7.94
C ASP A 245 25.83 -17.21 -9.03
N LEU A 246 25.80 -15.89 -8.79
CA LEU A 246 25.13 -14.89 -9.62
C LEU A 246 25.71 -14.83 -11.05
N ASN A 247 26.96 -15.27 -11.25
CA ASN A 247 27.56 -15.34 -12.59
C ASN A 247 26.98 -16.50 -13.42
N LYS A 248 26.52 -17.57 -12.76
CA LYS A 248 25.94 -18.75 -13.44
C LYS A 248 24.54 -18.45 -13.98
N LEU A 249 23.77 -17.59 -13.29
CA LEU A 249 22.47 -17.11 -13.75
C LEU A 249 22.59 -16.15 -14.95
N GLN A 250 23.65 -15.34 -15.01
CA GLN A 250 23.91 -14.46 -16.16
C GLN A 250 24.38 -15.22 -17.41
N ALA A 251 25.09 -16.34 -17.25
CA ALA A 251 25.49 -17.20 -18.37
C ALA A 251 24.28 -17.90 -19.02
N LEU A 252 23.33 -18.37 -18.21
CA LEU A 252 22.08 -19.00 -18.70
C LEU A 252 21.16 -18.00 -19.42
N ALA A 253 21.16 -16.73 -19.00
CA ALA A 253 20.43 -15.66 -19.70
C ALA A 253 21.01 -15.35 -21.10
N ARG A 254 22.34 -15.46 -21.27
CA ARG A 254 23.01 -15.27 -22.57
C ARG A 254 22.77 -16.43 -23.53
N GLU A 255 22.63 -17.65 -23.02
CA GLU A 255 22.33 -18.83 -23.83
C GLU A 255 20.89 -18.81 -24.35
N SER A 256 19.93 -18.36 -23.51
CA SER A 256 18.54 -18.13 -23.94
C SER A 256 18.41 -17.01 -24.98
N ALA A 257 19.27 -15.98 -24.94
CA ALA A 257 19.29 -14.93 -25.97
C ALA A 257 19.85 -15.39 -27.32
N ARG A 258 20.57 -16.53 -27.36
CA ARG A 258 21.11 -17.12 -28.61
C ARG A 258 20.11 -18.01 -29.35
N ALA A 259 19.09 -18.52 -28.64
CA ALA A 259 18.04 -19.39 -29.19
C ALA A 259 16.91 -18.63 -29.90
N THR A 260 16.72 -17.35 -29.58
CA THR A 260 15.72 -16.48 -30.19
C THR A 260 16.43 -15.54 -31.15
N GLY A 261 16.46 -15.87 -32.44
CA GLY A 261 17.14 -15.11 -33.49
C GLY A 261 16.57 -13.71 -33.73
N ALA A 262 16.81 -12.79 -32.80
CA ALA A 262 16.59 -11.36 -32.96
C ALA A 262 17.95 -10.63 -33.04
N PRO A 263 18.16 -9.73 -34.01
CA PRO A 263 19.46 -9.14 -34.28
C PRO A 263 19.86 -8.15 -33.17
N ALA A 264 21.09 -8.28 -32.70
CA ALA A 264 21.72 -7.32 -31.79
C ALA A 264 21.91 -5.95 -32.48
N PRO A 265 21.82 -4.83 -31.74
CA PRO A 265 22.29 -3.55 -32.24
C PRO A 265 23.80 -3.62 -32.44
N SER A 266 24.22 -3.31 -33.65
CA SER A 266 25.62 -3.24 -34.06
C SER A 266 26.34 -2.15 -33.26
N ALA A 267 27.27 -2.56 -32.40
CA ALA A 267 28.41 -1.74 -32.01
C ALA A 267 29.66 -2.32 -32.71
N PRO A 268 30.60 -1.49 -33.19
CA PRO A 268 31.77 -1.95 -33.93
C PRO A 268 32.78 -2.62 -33.00
N ALA A 269 33.06 -3.90 -33.27
CA ALA A 269 34.32 -4.56 -32.98
C ALA A 269 35.33 -4.14 -34.10
N SER A 270 36.65 -4.16 -33.97
CA SER A 270 37.64 -4.42 -32.92
C SER A 270 38.98 -4.34 -33.67
N ASP A 271 40.04 -3.79 -33.08
CA ASP A 271 41.40 -4.36 -33.14
C ASP A 271 42.31 -3.45 -32.30
N SER A 272 42.75 -3.87 -31.12
CA SER A 272 43.90 -4.74 -30.86
C SER A 272 45.24 -4.12 -31.23
N SER A 273 46.03 -3.89 -30.18
CA SER A 273 47.50 -3.83 -30.19
C SER A 273 48.18 -2.59 -30.78
N ALA A 274 48.44 -1.59 -29.93
CA ALA A 274 49.75 -0.91 -29.86
C ALA A 274 49.73 0.15 -28.74
N VAL A 275 50.57 -0.05 -27.72
CA VAL A 275 50.99 1.01 -26.82
C VAL A 275 51.90 1.96 -27.61
N PRO A 276 51.66 3.28 -27.60
CA PRO A 276 52.60 4.14 -26.91
C PRO A 276 51.95 5.25 -26.07
N LYS A 277 52.64 5.52 -24.98
CA LYS A 277 52.53 6.60 -24.00
C LYS A 277 52.28 7.98 -24.67
N ILE A 278 51.10 8.57 -24.46
CA ILE A 278 50.82 9.99 -24.76
C ILE A 278 50.04 10.59 -23.58
N ALA A 279 50.55 11.72 -23.10
CA ALA A 279 50.16 12.47 -21.91
C ALA A 279 48.70 12.99 -21.95
N PRO A 280 48.08 13.25 -20.79
CA PRO A 280 46.80 13.95 -20.76
C PRO A 280 46.99 15.42 -21.16
N LEU A 281 46.42 15.80 -22.31
CA LEU A 281 46.28 17.17 -22.75
C LEU A 281 45.19 17.85 -21.91
N VAL A 282 45.59 18.32 -20.73
CA VAL A 282 44.85 19.33 -19.96
C VAL A 282 45.05 20.66 -20.70
N PRO A 283 44.00 21.38 -21.12
CA PRO A 283 44.17 22.76 -21.56
C PRO A 283 44.69 23.60 -20.38
N PRO A 284 45.76 24.40 -20.54
CA PRO A 284 46.31 25.17 -19.43
C PRO A 284 45.30 26.20 -18.94
N VAL A 285 45.03 26.15 -17.63
CA VAL A 285 44.34 27.21 -16.89
C VAL A 285 45.14 28.51 -17.07
N PRO A 286 44.51 29.63 -17.49
CA PRO A 286 45.20 30.91 -17.59
C PRO A 286 45.67 31.40 -16.21
N PRO A 287 46.87 32.00 -16.09
CA PRO A 287 47.35 32.54 -14.82
C PRO A 287 46.46 33.70 -14.35
N PRO A 288 46.25 33.88 -13.02
CA PRO A 288 45.52 35.02 -12.49
C PRO A 288 46.25 36.34 -12.81
N PRO A 289 45.51 37.45 -13.00
CA PRO A 289 46.11 38.76 -13.27
C PRO A 289 47.00 39.22 -12.11
N PRO A 290 48.10 39.96 -12.38
CA PRO A 290 48.95 40.49 -11.32
C PRO A 290 48.19 41.51 -10.46
N PRO A 291 48.51 41.63 -9.16
CA PRO A 291 47.90 42.63 -8.30
C PRO A 291 48.21 44.05 -8.82
N PRO A 292 47.29 45.02 -8.62
CA PRO A 292 47.54 46.41 -9.02
C PRO A 292 48.79 46.92 -8.29
N ARG A 293 49.71 47.54 -9.04
CA ARG A 293 50.85 48.22 -8.42
C ARG A 293 50.32 49.38 -7.56
N PRO A 294 50.84 49.57 -6.33
CA PRO A 294 50.58 50.78 -5.58
C PRO A 294 51.12 51.99 -6.35
N ALA A 295 50.37 53.09 -6.29
CA ALA A 295 50.68 54.38 -6.92
C ALA A 295 51.99 55.00 -6.41
#